data_AF-A0A938QK82-F1
#
_entry.id   AF-A0A938QK82-F1
#
_cell.length_a   1.000
_cell.length_b   1.000
_cell.length_c   1.000
_cell.angle_alpha   90.00
_cell.angle_beta   90.00
_cell.angle_gamma   90.00
#
_symmetry.space_group_name_H-M   'P 1'
#
loop_
_entity.id
_entity.type
_entity.pdbx_description
1 polymer ?
#
loop_
_entity_poly.entity_id
_entity_poly.type
_entity_poly.pdbx_seq_one_letter_code
_entity_poly.pdbx_strand_id
1 'polypeptide(L)'
;MRHTFLFSIVFLSLSITPAQAHILLVAAALEKEGVLKIEAFFPDGSPAQEIPVTIGPGDGRPPFSGRTDRQGTFRFYSLSPGPYRIIVGDLMGHRAETHVVIPGGPELVKTDPLPPATVLTPPSPPGATGSAASPGEPTPWGAILAGLALIFGLTALIMVLNLRKEVKQKGGRRASGN
;
A
#
# COMPACT_ATOMS: atom_id res chain seq x y z
N MET A 1 -10.68 24.62 -32.07
CA MET A 1 -9.59 23.70 -31.66
C MET A 1 -8.86 24.14 -30.39
N ARG A 2 -8.46 25.41 -30.21
CA ARG A 2 -7.76 25.86 -28.97
C ARG A 2 -8.61 25.77 -27.70
N HIS A 3 -9.89 26.11 -27.77
CA HIS A 3 -10.81 26.01 -26.62
C HIS A 3 -11.13 24.56 -26.24
N THR A 4 -11.22 23.67 -27.21
CA THR A 4 -11.48 22.24 -26.98
C THR A 4 -10.33 21.57 -26.22
N PHE A 5 -9.09 21.97 -26.50
CA PHE A 5 -7.90 21.47 -25.81
C PHE A 5 -7.83 21.97 -24.36
N LEU A 6 -8.14 23.25 -24.13
CA LEU A 6 -8.14 23.86 -22.80
C LEU A 6 -9.27 23.27 -21.93
N PHE A 7 -10.44 23.02 -22.52
CA PHE A 7 -11.56 22.36 -21.84
C PHE A 7 -11.22 20.91 -21.45
N SER A 8 -10.50 20.18 -22.32
CA SER A 8 -10.09 18.80 -22.03
C SER A 8 -9.07 18.72 -20.89
N ILE A 9 -8.15 19.68 -20.78
CA ILE A 9 -7.19 19.75 -19.67
C ILE A 9 -7.90 20.07 -18.36
N VAL A 10 -8.80 21.06 -18.38
CA VAL A 10 -9.59 21.41 -17.19
C VAL A 10 -10.45 20.24 -16.73
N PHE A 11 -11.13 19.56 -17.65
CA PHE A 11 -11.95 18.38 -17.32
C PHE A 11 -11.11 17.22 -16.75
N LEU A 12 -9.91 16.98 -17.29
CA LEU A 12 -8.99 15.96 -16.79
C LEU A 12 -8.44 16.32 -15.40
N SER A 13 -8.11 17.59 -15.15
CA SER A 13 -7.69 18.08 -13.83
C SER A 13 -8.82 18.01 -12.79
N LEU A 14 -10.07 18.23 -13.19
CA LEU A 14 -11.23 18.06 -12.30
C LEU A 14 -11.58 16.59 -12.02
N SER A 15 -11.02 15.64 -12.77
CA SER A 15 -11.23 14.20 -12.60
C SER A 15 -10.22 13.53 -11.67
N ILE A 16 -9.35 14.30 -11.01
CA ILE A 16 -8.40 13.76 -10.03
C ILE A 16 -9.17 13.48 -8.73
N THR A 17 -9.65 12.24 -8.57
CA THR A 17 -10.20 11.78 -7.29
C THR A 17 -9.06 11.44 -6.33
N PRO A 18 -9.13 11.85 -5.06
CA PRO A 18 -8.15 11.43 -4.07
C PRO A 18 -8.22 9.92 -3.89
N ALA A 19 -7.06 9.25 -3.96
CA ALA A 19 -6.96 7.85 -3.58
C ALA A 19 -7.08 7.75 -2.04
N GLN A 20 -8.18 7.18 -1.55
CA GLN A 20 -8.33 6.82 -0.14
C GLN A 20 -7.45 5.58 0.13
N ALA A 21 -6.21 5.82 0.57
CA ALA A 21 -5.40 4.76 1.16
C ALA A 21 -5.95 4.46 2.56
N HIS A 22 -6.53 3.27 2.74
CA HIS A 22 -7.03 2.82 4.04
C HIS A 22 -5.83 2.26 4.81
N ILE A 23 -5.46 2.90 5.92
CA ILE A 23 -4.37 2.39 6.78
C ILE A 23 -4.89 1.14 7.50
N LEU A 24 -4.15 0.04 7.43
CA LEU A 24 -4.39 -1.15 8.24
C LEU A 24 -3.50 -1.06 9.50
N LEU A 25 -4.06 -1.33 10.67
CA LEU A 25 -3.35 -1.37 11.94
C LEU A 25 -3.36 -2.78 12.50
N VAL A 26 -2.29 -3.15 13.21
CA VAL A 26 -2.18 -4.44 13.90
C VAL A 26 -1.65 -4.26 15.31
N ALA A 27 -2.27 -4.94 16.26
CA ALA A 27 -1.79 -5.12 17.62
C ALA A 27 -1.60 -6.61 17.91
N ALA A 28 -0.60 -6.95 18.73
CA ALA A 28 -0.36 -8.30 19.17
C ALA A 28 -0.10 -8.32 20.68
N ALA A 29 -0.74 -9.25 21.38
CA ALA A 29 -0.62 -9.40 22.83
C ALA A 29 -0.63 -10.88 23.21
N LEU A 30 0.13 -11.22 24.26
CA LEU A 30 0.05 -12.54 24.87
C LEU A 30 -1.09 -12.52 25.90
N GLU A 31 -2.12 -13.32 25.66
CA GLU A 31 -3.17 -13.57 26.65
C GLU A 31 -2.67 -14.57 27.71
N LYS A 32 -3.52 -14.85 28.71
CA LYS A 32 -3.27 -15.91 29.69
C LYS A 32 -3.04 -17.23 28.97
N GLU A 33 -2.28 -18.13 29.60
CA GLU A 33 -1.97 -19.48 29.07
C GLU A 33 -1.10 -19.49 27.80
N GLY A 34 -0.47 -18.37 27.45
CA GLY A 34 0.48 -18.30 26.34
C GLY A 34 -0.18 -18.22 24.95
N VAL A 35 -1.45 -17.84 24.89
CA VAL A 35 -2.18 -17.64 23.63
C VAL A 35 -1.74 -16.31 23.02
N LEU A 36 -1.26 -16.33 21.77
CA LEU A 36 -1.00 -15.11 21.04
C LEU A 36 -2.30 -14.59 20.41
N LYS A 37 -2.76 -13.44 20.88
CA LYS A 37 -3.87 -12.70 20.28
C LYS A 37 -3.34 -11.62 19.36
N ILE A 38 -3.93 -11.53 18.17
CA ILE A 38 -3.61 -10.56 17.13
C ILE A 38 -4.91 -9.86 16.79
N GLU A 39 -4.90 -8.53 16.80
CA GLU A 39 -6.05 -7.69 16.44
C GLU A 39 -5.67 -6.84 15.24
N ALA A 40 -6.50 -6.85 14.21
CA ALA A 40 -6.37 -6.02 13.02
C ALA A 40 -7.60 -5.11 12.90
N PHE A 41 -7.34 -3.82 12.70
CA PHE A 41 -8.38 -2.80 12.70
C PHE A 41 -7.99 -1.61 11.82
N PHE A 42 -8.98 -0.80 11.47
CA PHE A 42 -8.79 0.46 10.75
C PHE A 42 -8.75 1.64 11.74
N PRO A 43 -8.24 2.82 11.34
CA PRO A 43 -8.15 4.00 12.21
C PRO A 43 -9.48 4.49 12.80
N ASP A 44 -10.62 4.12 12.19
CA ASP A 44 -11.96 4.40 12.70
C ASP A 44 -12.42 3.40 13.79
N GLY A 45 -11.58 2.42 14.13
CA GLY A 45 -11.86 1.36 15.09
C GLY A 45 -12.65 0.18 14.52
N SER A 46 -13.01 0.21 13.23
CA SER A 46 -13.71 -0.91 12.61
C SER A 46 -12.78 -2.14 12.48
N PRO A 47 -13.30 -3.37 12.68
CA PRO A 47 -12.48 -4.57 12.62
C PRO A 47 -12.09 -4.91 11.18
N ALA A 48 -10.84 -5.31 10.99
CA ALA A 48 -10.36 -5.80 9.72
C ALA A 48 -10.62 -7.32 9.63
N GLN A 49 -11.78 -7.67 9.08
CA GLN A 49 -12.33 -9.03 9.12
C GLN A 49 -11.81 -9.91 7.98
N GLU A 50 -11.64 -11.20 8.25
CA GLU A 50 -11.26 -12.20 7.25
C GLU A 50 -9.99 -11.82 6.48
N ILE A 51 -9.04 -11.11 7.11
CA ILE A 51 -7.79 -10.69 6.47
C ILE A 51 -6.69 -11.71 6.77
N PRO A 52 -5.87 -12.10 5.78
CA PRO A 52 -4.70 -12.95 5.98
C PRO A 52 -3.75 -12.46 7.08
N VAL A 53 -3.33 -13.40 7.92
CA VAL A 53 -2.33 -13.23 8.97
C VAL A 53 -1.20 -14.21 8.73
N THR A 54 0.03 -13.76 8.83
CA THR A 54 1.25 -14.58 8.74
C THR A 54 2.10 -14.35 9.99
N ILE A 55 2.46 -15.42 10.68
CA ILE A 55 3.31 -15.41 11.88
C ILE A 55 4.60 -16.15 11.54
N GLY A 56 5.67 -15.41 11.29
CA GLY A 56 6.97 -15.95 10.95
C GLY A 56 7.94 -15.82 12.12
N PRO A 57 8.63 -16.89 12.54
CA PRO A 57 9.78 -16.74 13.41
C PRO A 57 10.92 -16.08 12.62
N GLY A 58 11.67 -15.19 13.27
CA GLY A 58 12.76 -14.43 12.61
C GLY A 58 13.97 -15.27 12.18
N ASP A 59 13.93 -16.58 12.41
CA ASP A 59 15.03 -17.53 12.26
C ASP A 59 14.90 -18.44 11.02
N GLY A 60 13.96 -18.15 10.12
CA GLY A 60 13.81 -18.87 8.86
C GLY A 60 13.02 -20.18 8.94
N ARG A 61 12.48 -20.55 10.11
CA ARG A 61 11.48 -21.63 10.18
C ARG A 61 10.19 -21.25 9.42
N PRO A 62 9.41 -22.24 8.94
CA PRO A 62 8.20 -21.97 8.17
C PRO A 62 7.21 -21.07 8.94
N PRO A 63 6.62 -20.05 8.30
CA PRO A 63 5.64 -19.21 8.95
C PRO A 63 4.30 -19.93 9.08
N PHE A 64 3.58 -19.62 10.16
CA PHE A 64 2.18 -19.99 10.31
C PHE A 64 1.29 -19.00 9.57
N SER A 65 0.17 -19.47 9.04
CA SER A 65 -0.80 -18.64 8.32
C SER A 65 -2.21 -18.84 8.88
N GLY A 66 -2.99 -17.77 8.89
CA GLY A 66 -4.36 -17.74 9.36
C GLY A 66 -5.14 -16.57 8.76
N ARG A 67 -6.34 -16.32 9.29
CA ARG A 67 -7.16 -15.15 8.95
C ARG A 67 -7.82 -14.60 10.21
N THR A 68 -8.02 -13.29 10.27
CA THR A 68 -8.82 -12.68 11.34
C THR A 68 -10.29 -13.07 11.25
N ASP A 69 -10.96 -13.17 12.38
CA ASP A 69 -12.40 -13.41 12.49
C ASP A 69 -13.23 -12.14 12.21
N ARG A 70 -14.55 -12.22 12.42
CA ARG A 70 -15.48 -11.09 12.26
C ARG A 70 -15.25 -9.93 13.24
N GLN A 71 -14.50 -10.16 14.31
CA GLN A 71 -14.09 -9.14 15.27
C GLN A 71 -12.69 -8.59 14.93
N GLY A 72 -12.11 -8.97 13.79
CA GLY A 72 -10.76 -8.56 13.41
C GLY A 72 -9.69 -9.23 14.26
N THR A 73 -10.02 -10.33 14.96
CA THR A 73 -9.11 -11.01 15.87
C THR A 73 -8.61 -12.33 15.29
N PHE A 74 -7.35 -12.67 15.54
CA PHE A 74 -6.80 -14.00 15.30
C PHE A 74 -6.10 -14.50 16.56
N ARG A 75 -6.35 -15.76 16.93
CA ARG A 75 -5.68 -16.40 18.07
C ARG A 75 -4.86 -17.57 17.59
N PHE A 76 -3.62 -17.62 18.04
CA PHE A 76 -2.71 -18.70 17.74
C PHE A 76 -2.18 -19.33 19.03
N TYR A 77 -2.13 -20.65 19.03
CA TYR A 77 -1.78 -21.48 20.18
C TYR A 77 -0.43 -22.18 19.92
N SER A 78 0.24 -22.57 21.00
CA SER A 78 1.42 -23.46 20.92
C SER A 78 2.63 -22.86 20.20
N LEU A 79 2.89 -21.55 20.33
CA LEU A 79 4.16 -20.99 19.90
C LEU A 79 5.27 -21.43 20.85
N SER A 80 6.38 -21.89 20.28
CA SER A 80 7.61 -22.05 21.05
C SER A 80 8.10 -20.68 21.52
N PRO A 81 8.76 -20.57 22.67
CA PRO A 81 9.41 -19.33 23.11
C PRO A 81 10.33 -18.73 22.05
N GLY A 82 10.37 -17.41 21.96
CA GLY A 82 11.22 -16.68 21.02
C GLY A 82 10.53 -15.51 20.31
N PRO A 83 11.26 -14.80 19.44
CA PRO A 83 10.75 -13.66 18.68
C PRO A 83 9.94 -14.09 17.46
N TYR A 84 8.82 -13.42 17.24
CA TYR A 84 7.97 -13.60 16.07
C TYR A 84 7.65 -12.27 15.40
N ARG A 85 7.64 -12.32 14.06
CA ARG A 85 7.17 -11.26 13.18
C ARG A 85 5.75 -11.61 12.74
N ILE A 86 4.83 -10.67 12.92
CA ILE A 86 3.42 -10.81 12.58
C ILE A 86 3.13 -9.85 11.44
N ILE A 87 2.62 -10.38 10.34
CA ILE A 87 2.23 -9.62 9.15
C ILE A 87 0.74 -9.85 8.93
N VAL A 88 -0.02 -8.77 8.83
CA VAL A 88 -1.43 -8.81 8.43
C VAL A 88 -1.55 -8.02 7.15
N GLY A 89 -2.20 -8.58 6.14
CA GLY A 89 -2.39 -7.84 4.90
C GLY A 89 -3.46 -8.43 4.00
N ASP A 90 -4.12 -7.55 3.25
CA ASP A 90 -5.11 -7.95 2.28
C ASP A 90 -4.51 -8.15 0.88
N LEU A 91 -5.32 -8.68 -0.03
CA LEU A 91 -4.93 -8.89 -1.42
C LEU A 91 -4.80 -7.59 -2.22
N MET A 92 -5.18 -6.44 -1.65
CA MET A 92 -5.20 -5.13 -2.31
C MET A 92 -3.97 -4.28 -1.94
N GLY A 93 -3.03 -4.84 -1.16
CA GLY A 93 -1.77 -4.21 -0.82
C GLY A 93 -1.76 -3.45 0.50
N HIS A 94 -2.85 -3.46 1.27
CA HIS A 94 -2.82 -2.96 2.65
C HIS A 94 -2.06 -3.97 3.51
N ARG A 95 -1.03 -3.50 4.22
CA ARG A 95 -0.17 -4.35 5.04
C ARG A 95 0.20 -3.65 6.34
N ALA A 96 0.07 -4.36 7.44
CA ALA A 96 0.49 -3.96 8.77
C ALA A 96 1.41 -5.03 9.36
N GLU A 97 2.33 -4.60 10.22
CA GLU A 97 3.35 -5.48 10.79
C GLU A 97 3.65 -5.13 12.24
N THR A 98 3.87 -6.15 13.07
CA THR A 98 4.33 -5.99 14.45
C THR A 98 5.21 -7.16 14.89
N HIS A 99 5.86 -7.01 16.05
CA HIS A 99 6.77 -7.99 16.63
C HIS A 99 6.33 -8.35 18.05
N VAL A 100 6.51 -9.61 18.43
CA VAL A 100 6.23 -10.11 19.79
C VAL A 100 7.30 -11.10 20.20
N VAL A 101 7.58 -11.17 21.50
CA VAL A 101 8.46 -12.18 22.09
C VAL A 101 7.62 -13.08 22.98
N ILE A 102 7.61 -14.38 22.68
CA ILE A 102 6.92 -15.39 23.49
C ILE A 102 7.89 -15.84 24.61
N PRO A 103 7.55 -15.64 25.89
CA PRO A 103 8.40 -16.03 27.01
C PRO A 103 8.43 -17.56 27.20
N GLY A 104 9.56 -18.11 27.65
CA GLY A 104 9.66 -19.46 28.19
C GLY A 104 9.71 -19.41 29.72
N GLY A 105 9.01 -20.30 30.43
CA GLY A 105 9.05 -20.32 31.91
C GLY A 105 9.95 -21.42 32.49
N PRO A 106 10.23 -21.43 33.82
CA PRO A 106 10.39 -20.31 34.73
C PRO A 106 11.87 -20.20 35.20
N GLU A 107 12.50 -19.03 35.05
CA GLU A 107 13.66 -18.69 35.88
C GLU A 107 13.45 -17.31 36.52
N LEU A 108 13.46 -17.34 37.85
CA LEU A 108 13.52 -16.17 38.71
C LEU A 108 14.89 -15.51 38.51
N VAL A 109 14.95 -14.51 37.65
CA VAL A 109 15.98 -13.48 37.79
C VAL A 109 15.34 -12.25 38.42
N LYS A 110 15.38 -12.24 39.76
CA LYS A 110 15.22 -11.02 40.54
C LYS A 110 16.43 -10.14 40.26
N THR A 111 16.24 -9.06 39.51
CA THR A 111 17.11 -7.87 39.60
C THR A 111 16.24 -6.62 39.51
N ASP A 112 16.04 -6.04 40.70
CA ASP A 112 15.61 -4.70 41.12
C ASP A 112 14.32 -4.03 40.59
N PRO A 113 13.49 -3.44 41.48
CA PRO A 113 12.31 -2.70 41.09
C PRO A 113 12.72 -1.31 40.58
N LEU A 114 12.60 -1.09 39.27
CA LEU A 114 12.55 0.25 38.70
C LEU A 114 11.11 0.83 38.80
N PRO A 115 10.97 2.15 38.96
CA PRO A 115 9.77 2.84 39.44
C PRO A 115 8.53 2.61 38.57
N PRO A 116 7.31 2.86 39.12
CA PRO A 116 6.05 2.52 38.48
C PRO A 116 5.98 3.05 37.06
N ALA A 117 5.57 2.16 36.16
CA ALA A 117 5.33 2.44 34.75
C ALA A 117 4.56 3.75 34.60
N THR A 118 5.29 4.79 34.17
CA THR A 118 4.67 5.91 33.49
C THR A 118 3.95 5.31 32.30
N VAL A 119 2.68 5.65 32.13
CA VAL A 119 1.87 5.33 30.96
C VAL A 119 2.65 5.75 29.72
N LEU A 120 3.37 4.80 29.12
CA LEU A 120 3.95 4.98 27.81
C LEU A 120 2.78 4.81 26.85
N THR A 121 2.21 5.95 26.47
CA THR A 121 1.69 6.10 25.13
C THR A 121 2.68 5.40 24.19
N PRO A 122 2.21 4.50 23.29
CA PRO A 122 3.11 3.94 22.28
C PRO A 122 3.79 5.13 21.59
N PRO A 123 5.13 5.10 21.40
CA PRO A 123 5.75 6.13 20.59
C PRO A 123 5.07 6.04 19.22
N SER A 124 4.36 7.11 18.84
CA SER A 124 4.02 7.32 17.45
C SER A 124 5.30 7.09 16.64
N PRO A 125 5.30 6.19 15.64
CA PRO A 125 6.46 6.03 14.79
C PRO A 125 6.84 7.42 14.26
N PRO A 126 8.10 7.85 14.39
CA PRO A 126 8.54 9.07 13.74
C PRO A 126 8.46 8.82 12.23
N GLY A 127 7.39 9.31 11.61
CA GLY A 127 7.20 9.27 10.16
C GLY A 127 6.74 7.91 9.62
N ALA A 128 5.44 7.64 9.68
CA ALA A 128 4.79 6.86 8.63
C ALA A 128 4.65 7.76 7.38
N THR A 129 5.78 8.12 6.77
CA THR A 129 5.83 8.58 5.40
C THR A 129 5.62 7.35 4.53
N GLY A 130 4.65 7.43 3.62
CA GLY A 130 4.06 6.29 2.94
C GLY A 130 5.02 5.43 2.13
N SER A 131 4.49 4.27 1.72
CA SER A 131 5.08 3.36 0.75
C SER A 131 6.48 2.86 1.15
N ALA A 132 6.61 1.57 1.41
CA ALA A 132 7.90 0.90 1.20
C ALA A 132 8.20 0.93 -0.31
N ALA A 133 8.55 2.12 -0.81
CA ALA A 133 9.36 2.28 -1.99
C ALA A 133 10.68 1.58 -1.70
N SER A 134 11.03 0.66 -2.59
CA SER A 134 12.35 0.06 -2.66
C SER A 134 13.42 1.13 -2.45
N PRO A 135 14.45 0.91 -1.60
CA PRO A 135 15.53 1.87 -1.43
C PRO A 135 16.23 2.15 -2.77
N GLY A 136 16.09 3.38 -3.26
CA GLY A 136 17.05 3.98 -4.20
C GLY A 136 16.99 3.51 -5.65
N GLU A 137 15.83 3.13 -6.20
CA GLU A 137 15.73 3.02 -7.65
C GLU A 137 15.77 4.43 -8.25
N PRO A 138 16.77 4.77 -9.10
CA PRO A 138 16.83 6.07 -9.73
C PRO A 138 15.51 6.28 -10.47
N THR A 139 14.90 7.45 -10.29
CA THR A 139 13.66 7.81 -10.98
C THR A 139 13.79 7.44 -12.45
N PRO A 140 12.87 6.65 -13.03
CA PRO A 140 13.04 6.07 -14.36
C PRO A 140 12.73 7.12 -15.43
N TRP A 141 13.53 8.20 -15.46
CA TRP A 141 13.43 9.32 -16.39
C TRP A 141 13.37 8.85 -17.84
N GLY A 142 14.07 7.77 -18.18
CA GLY A 142 14.01 7.14 -19.49
C GLY A 142 12.60 6.67 -19.86
N ALA A 143 11.91 5.96 -18.95
CA ALA A 143 10.54 5.49 -19.19
C ALA A 143 9.54 6.65 -19.27
N ILE A 144 9.70 7.67 -18.43
CA ILE A 144 8.86 8.87 -18.42
C ILE A 144 9.03 9.66 -19.73
N LEU A 145 10.26 9.92 -20.16
CA LEU A 145 10.56 10.62 -21.41
C LEU A 145 10.12 9.82 -22.64
N ALA A 146 10.28 8.50 -22.62
CA ALA A 146 9.77 7.63 -23.68
C ALA A 146 8.23 7.69 -23.79
N GLY A 147 7.53 7.65 -22.65
CA GLY A 147 6.08 7.83 -22.60
C GLY A 147 5.63 9.18 -23.15
N LEU A 148 6.27 10.28 -22.71
CA LEU A 148 5.99 11.62 -23.22
C LEU A 148 6.26 11.73 -24.73
N ALA A 149 7.40 11.22 -25.21
CA ALA A 149 7.74 11.21 -26.63
C ALA A 149 6.72 10.44 -27.47
N LEU A 150 6.22 9.31 -26.96
CA LEU A 150 5.18 8.52 -27.63
C LEU A 150 3.88 9.32 -27.76
N ILE A 151 3.43 9.98 -26.69
CA ILE A 151 2.19 10.78 -26.68
C ILE A 151 2.30 11.95 -27.68
N PHE A 152 3.39 12.72 -27.63
CA PHE A 152 3.60 13.84 -28.55
C PHE A 152 3.80 13.37 -29.99
N GLY A 153 4.53 12.29 -30.21
CA GLY A 153 4.75 11.69 -31.54
C GLY A 153 3.45 11.22 -32.19
N LEU A 154 2.61 10.50 -31.44
CA LEU A 154 1.32 10.02 -31.94
C LEU A 154 0.38 11.19 -32.29
N THR A 155 0.38 12.23 -31.46
CA THR A 155 -0.41 13.45 -31.69
C THR A 155 0.04 14.18 -32.96
N ALA A 156 1.35 14.34 -33.14
CA ALA A 156 1.93 14.96 -34.35
C ALA A 156 1.61 14.15 -35.61
N LEU A 157 1.70 12.82 -35.54
CA LEU A 157 1.36 11.94 -36.66
C LEU A 157 -0.12 12.08 -37.07
N ILE A 158 -1.05 12.05 -36.10
CA ILE A 158 -2.48 12.24 -36.34
C ILE A 158 -2.74 13.62 -36.98
N MET A 159 -2.08 14.66 -36.49
CA MET A 159 -2.20 16.01 -37.04
C MET A 159 -1.73 16.04 -38.50
N VAL A 160 -0.58 15.47 -38.84
CA VAL A 160 -0.08 15.41 -40.22
C VAL A 160 -1.04 14.64 -41.14
N LEU A 161 -1.58 13.51 -40.67
CA LEU A 161 -2.55 12.72 -41.45
C LEU A 161 -3.83 13.53 -41.71
N ASN A 162 -4.29 14.31 -40.74
CA ASN A 162 -5.46 15.16 -40.89
C ASN A 162 -5.20 16.34 -41.85
N LEU A 163 -4.03 16.99 -41.77
CA LEU A 163 -3.65 18.03 -42.74
C LEU A 163 -3.59 17.47 -44.18
N ARG A 164 -3.03 16.26 -44.37
CA ARG A 164 -2.98 15.61 -45.69
C ARG A 164 -4.38 15.33 -46.23
N LYS A 165 -5.32 14.89 -45.37
CA LYS A 165 -6.72 14.67 -45.74
C LYS A 165 -7.40 15.97 -46.19
N GLU A 166 -7.19 17.07 -45.47
CA GLU A 166 -7.77 18.36 -45.82
C GLU A 166 -7.25 18.91 -47.16
N VAL A 167 -5.95 18.78 -47.41
CA VAL A 167 -5.34 19.20 -48.69
C VAL A 167 -5.89 18.38 -49.85
N LYS A 168 -6.02 17.06 -49.70
CA LYS A 168 -6.58 16.17 -50.73
C LYS A 168 -8.05 16.48 -51.03
N GLN A 169 -8.85 16.76 -50.00
CA GLN A 169 -10.27 17.14 -50.18
C GLN A 169 -10.43 18.50 -50.88
N LYS A 170 -9.60 19.49 -50.55
CA LYS A 170 -9.61 20.81 -51.22
C LYS A 170 -9.12 20.71 -52.67
N GLY A 171 -8.13 19.86 -52.96
CA GLY A 171 -7.66 19.60 -54.32
C GLY A 171 -8.70 18.89 -55.20
N GLY A 172 -9.40 17.89 -54.66
CA GLY A 172 -10.44 17.16 -55.40
C GLY A 172 -11.69 18.00 -55.70
N ARG A 173 -12.12 18.88 -54.78
CA ARG A 173 -13.25 19.79 -55.01
C ARG A 173 -12.99 20.84 -56.09
N ARG A 174 -11.73 21.24 -56.32
CA ARG A 174 -11.36 22.15 -57.41
C ARG A 174 -11.33 21.48 -58.79
N ALA A 175 -11.19 20.16 -58.85
CA ALA A 175 -11.14 19.41 -60.11
C ALA A 175 -12.52 18.96 -60.63
N SER A 176 -13.55 18.92 -59.77
CA SER A 176 -14.92 18.50 -60.12
C SER A 176 -15.88 19.67 -60.38
N GLY A 177 -15.39 20.91 -60.28
CA GLY A 177 -16.17 22.13 -60.55
C GLY A 177 -15.70 22.80 -61.83
N ASN A 178 -15.98 22.17 -62.97
CA ASN A 178 -16.03 22.79 -64.30
C ASN A 178 -17.01 22.01 -65.17
#